data_AF-A0A9X7J4D4-F1
#
_entry.id   AF-A0A9X7J4D4-F1
#
_cell.length_a   1.000
_cell.length_b   1.000
_cell.length_c   1.000
_cell.angle_alpha   90.00
_cell.angle_beta   90.00
_cell.angle_gamma   90.00
#
_symmetry.space_group_name_H-M   'P 1'
#
loop_
_entity.id
_entity.type
_entity.pdbx_description
1 polymer ?
#
loop_
_entity_poly.entity_id
_entity_poly.type
_entity_poly.pdbx_seq_one_letter_code
_entity_poly.pdbx_strand_id
1 'polypeptide(L)' 'MEVNSPRQAIRAAYDAGLLEDIDLWFELLEDRNRTSHTYDESTATQVFESAGRLPAALRSAIKIIRHNYLR' A
#
# COMPACT_ATOMS: atom_id res chain seq x y z
N MET A 1 5.93 16.21 -12.24
CA MET A 1 5.44 14.88 -12.64
C MET A 1 4.02 14.78 -12.10
N GLU A 2 3.01 14.69 -12.97
CA GLU A 2 1.64 14.50 -12.50
C GLU A 2 1.43 13.05 -12.08
N VAL A 3 0.84 12.84 -10.91
CA VAL A 3 0.49 11.53 -10.39
C VAL A 3 -1.02 11.35 -10.57
N ASN A 4 -1.41 10.54 -11.55
CA ASN A 4 -2.80 10.43 -12.01
C ASN A 4 -3.43 9.07 -11.70
N SER A 5 -2.74 8.18 -10.98
CA SER A 5 -3.27 6.87 -10.58
C SER A 5 -2.63 6.35 -9.29
N PRO A 6 -3.29 5.44 -8.56
CA PRO A 6 -2.71 4.80 -7.37
C PRO A 6 -1.37 4.11 -7.65
N ARG A 7 -1.23 3.44 -8.81
CA ARG A 7 0.03 2.82 -9.22
C ARG A 7 1.15 3.84 -9.40
N GLN A 8 0.86 4.98 -10.05
CA GLN A 8 1.84 6.06 -10.20
C GLN A 8 2.19 6.68 -8.86
N ALA A 9 1.23 6.82 -7.94
CA ALA A 9 1.48 7.34 -6.60
C ALA A 9 2.43 6.43 -5.81
N ILE A 10 2.21 5.12 -5.86
CA ILE A 10 3.09 4.13 -5.21
C ILE A 10 4.50 4.19 -5.79
N ARG A 11 4.64 4.23 -7.13
CA ARG A 11 5.96 4.35 -7.79
C ARG A 11 6.67 5.63 -7.37
N ALA A 12 6.00 6.77 -7.48
CA ALA A 12 6.59 8.06 -7.12
C ALA A 12 7.01 8.10 -5.64
N ALA A 13 6.22 7.51 -4.74
CA ALA A 13 6.57 7.43 -3.32
C ALA A 13 7.76 6.50 -3.06
N TYR A 14 7.85 5.37 -3.77
CA TYR A 14 9.01 4.48 -3.72
C TYR A 14 10.28 5.15 -4.26
N ASP A 15 10.19 5.79 -5.43
CA ASP A 15 11.31 6.52 -6.07
C ASP A 15 11.79 7.69 -5.18
N ALA A 16 10.88 8.29 -4.41
CA ALA A 16 11.20 9.33 -3.41
C ALA A 16 11.74 8.77 -2.08
N GLY A 17 11.89 7.45 -1.95
CA GLY A 17 12.37 6.78 -0.74
C GLY A 17 11.39 6.80 0.43
N LEU A 18 10.10 7.08 0.18
CA LEU A 18 9.05 7.10 1.22
C LEU A 18 8.51 5.70 1.53
N LEU A 19 8.62 4.78 0.58
CA LEU A 19 8.22 3.38 0.70
C LEU A 19 9.44 2.50 0.49
N GLU A 20 9.58 1.43 1.28
CA GLU A 20 10.75 0.55 1.25
C GLU A 20 10.52 -0.72 0.40
N ASP A 21 9.27 -1.19 0.32
CA ASP A 21 8.89 -2.44 -0.36
C ASP A 21 7.75 -2.18 -1.34
N ILE A 22 8.08 -1.88 -2.60
CA ILE A 22 7.07 -1.52 -3.61
C ILE A 22 6.14 -2.68 -3.95
N ASP A 23 6.62 -3.92 -3.88
CA ASP A 23 5.85 -5.11 -4.24
C ASP A 23 4.72 -5.34 -3.24
N LEU A 24 4.99 -5.17 -1.94
CA LEU A 24 3.96 -5.20 -0.90
C LEU A 24 2.85 -4.17 -1.17
N TRP A 25 3.20 -2.94 -1.56
CA TRP A 25 2.20 -1.91 -1.84
C TRP A 25 1.39 -2.20 -3.10
N PHE A 26 1.99 -2.81 -4.12
CA PHE A 26 1.24 -3.26 -5.29
C PHE A 26 0.32 -4.44 -4.98
N GLU A 27 0.76 -5.39 -4.16
CA GLU A 27 -0.09 -6.49 -3.70
C GLU A 27 -1.30 -5.96 -2.92
N LEU A 28 -1.08 -5.05 -1.97
CA LEU A 28 -2.17 -4.39 -1.23
C LEU A 28 -3.10 -3.58 -2.14
N LEU A 29 -2.58 -2.99 -3.22
CA LEU A 29 -3.41 -2.31 -4.23
C LEU A 29 -4.27 -3.31 -5.02
N GLU A 30 -3.74 -4.46 -5.37
CA GLU A 30 -4.52 -5.53 -6.03
C GLU A 30 -5.58 -6.11 -5.10
N ASP A 31 -5.26 -6.37 -3.83
CA ASP A 31 -6.24 -6.86 -2.87
C ASP A 31 -7.36 -5.85 -2.62
N ARG A 32 -7.04 -4.55 -2.66
CA ARG A 32 -8.06 -3.50 -2.66
C ARG A 32 -9.00 -3.63 -3.87
N ASN A 33 -8.50 -3.93 -5.06
CA ASN A 33 -9.37 -4.17 -6.24
C ASN A 33 -10.26 -5.40 -6.05
N ARG A 34 -9.81 -6.40 -5.27
CA ARG A 34 -10.56 -7.63 -4.97
C ARG A 34 -11.63 -7.44 -3.88
N THR A 35 -11.63 -6.33 -3.14
CA THR A 35 -12.64 -6.07 -2.09
C THR A 35 -14.08 -6.08 -2.61
N SER A 36 -14.33 -5.78 -3.89
CA SER A 36 -15.66 -5.92 -4.50
C SER A 36 -16.14 -7.37 -4.62
N HIS A 37 -15.23 -8.34 -4.48
CA HIS A 37 -15.48 -9.77 -4.61
C HIS A 37 -15.53 -10.51 -3.27
N THR A 38 -15.57 -9.80 -2.14
CA THR A 38 -15.59 -10.41 -0.79
C THR A 38 -16.91 -11.10 -0.43
N TYR A 39 -17.87 -11.19 -1.35
CA TYR A 39 -19.00 -12.09 -1.24
C TYR A 39 -18.56 -13.56 -1.37
N ASP A 40 -17.43 -13.82 -2.04
CA ASP A 40 -16.74 -15.10 -2.01
C ASP A 40 -15.88 -15.18 -0.74
N GLU A 41 -16.18 -16.15 0.11
CA GLU A 41 -15.53 -16.31 1.42
C GLU A 41 -14.02 -16.56 1.31
N SER A 42 -13.59 -17.29 0.27
CA SER A 42 -12.17 -17.52 0.00
C SER A 42 -11.45 -16.21 -0.31
N THR A 43 -12.03 -15.37 -1.18
CA THR A 43 -11.52 -14.04 -1.51
C THR A 43 -11.53 -13.13 -0.29
N ALA A 44 -12.61 -13.14 0.51
CA ALA A 44 -12.69 -12.36 1.74
C ALA A 44 -11.56 -12.72 2.73
N THR A 45 -11.32 -14.02 2.93
CA THR A 45 -10.26 -14.53 3.80
C THR A 45 -8.89 -14.07 3.33
N GLN A 46 -8.59 -14.26 2.03
CA GLN A 46 -7.30 -13.87 1.46
C GLN A 46 -7.05 -12.36 1.57
N VAL A 47 -8.05 -11.52 1.27
CA VAL A 47 -7.93 -10.06 1.39
C VAL A 47 -7.75 -9.66 2.85
N PHE A 48 -8.44 -10.30 3.80
CA PHE A 48 -8.31 -10.00 5.22
C PHE A 48 -6.92 -10.35 5.76
N GLU A 49 -6.41 -11.54 5.46
CA GLU A 49 -5.06 -11.96 5.85
C GLU A 49 -4.00 -11.02 5.28
N SER A 50 -4.13 -10.68 3.99
CA SER A 50 -3.26 -9.71 3.33
C SER A 50 -3.26 -8.34 4.00
N ALA A 51 -4.45 -7.80 4.30
CA ALA A 51 -4.64 -6.50 4.92
C ALA A 51 -3.97 -6.40 6.30
N GLY A 52 -3.72 -7.52 6.98
CA GLY A 52 -2.95 -7.56 8.23
C GLY A 52 -1.54 -6.98 8.13
N ARG A 53 -0.97 -6.90 6.92
CA ARG A 53 0.36 -6.30 6.65
C ARG A 53 0.31 -4.77 6.55
N LEU A 54 -0.84 -4.20 6.19
CA LEU A 54 -1.01 -2.77 5.94
C LEU A 54 -0.63 -1.88 7.15
N PRO A 55 -1.03 -2.20 8.40
CA PRO A 55 -0.66 -1.38 9.55
C PRO A 55 0.86 -1.26 9.75
N ALA A 56 1.62 -2.33 9.52
CA ALA A 56 3.08 -2.30 9.65
C ALA A 56 3.72 -1.46 8.53
N ALA A 57 3.27 -1.66 7.28
CA ALA A 57 3.72 -0.89 6.12
C ALA A 57 3.45 0.62 6.31
N LEU A 58 2.25 0.99 6.76
CA LEU A 58 1.89 2.39 7.04
C LEU A 58 2.75 2.99 8.15
N ARG A 59 3.04 2.25 9.22
CA ARG A 59 3.92 2.74 10.30
C ARG A 59 5.32 3.04 9.79
N SER A 60 5.88 2.19 8.93
CA SER A 60 7.21 2.46 8.33
C SER A 60 7.17 3.72 7.46
N ALA A 61 6.22 3.81 6.53
CA ALA A 61 6.07 4.96 5.64
C ALA A 61 5.86 6.28 6.41
N ILE A 62 4.98 6.29 7.42
CA ILE A 62 4.74 7.47 8.27
C ILE A 62 6.00 7.88 9.02
N LYS A 63 6.79 6.92 9.53
CA LYS A 63 8.06 7.20 10.21
C LYS A 63 9.04 7.91 9.26
N ILE A 64 9.17 7.43 8.02
CA ILE A 64 10.04 8.03 7.01
C ILE A 64 9.57 9.45 6.65
N ILE A 65 8.26 9.61 6.36
CA ILE A 65 7.70 10.92 6.02
C ILE A 65 7.93 11.94 7.15
N ARG A 66 7.68 11.53 8.40
CA ARG A 66 7.91 12.38 9.57
C ARG A 66 9.38 12.78 9.69
N HIS A 67 10.29 11.82 9.50
CA HIS A 67 11.73 12.07 9.57
C HIS A 67 12.19 13.06 8.49
N ASN A 68 11.68 12.92 7.26
CA ASN A 68 12.17 13.68 6.11
C ASN A 68 11.53 15.07 5.98
N TYR A 69 10.30 15.27 6.45
CA TYR A 69 9.51 16.47 6.11
C TYR A 69 8.85 17.19 7.29
N LEU A 70 8.80 16.61 8.49
CA LEU A 70 8.07 17.20 9.64
C LEU A 70 8.99 17.52 10.82
N ARG A 71 10.19 18.02 10.53
CA ARG A 71 11.15 18.45 11.55
C ARG A 71 10.88 19.87 12.04
#